data_AF-A0A943ZII0-F1
#
_entry.id   AF-A0A943ZII0-F1
#
_cell.length_a   1.000
_cell.length_b   1.000
_cell.length_c   1.000
_cell.angle_alpha   90.00
_cell.angle_beta   90.00
_cell.angle_gamma   90.00
#
_symmetry.space_group_name_H-M   'P 1'
#
loop_
_entity.id
_entity.type
_entity.pdbx_description
1 polymer ?
#
loop_
_entity_poly.entity_id
_entity_poly.type
_entity_poly.pdbx_seq_one_letter_code
_entity_poly.pdbx_strand_id
1 'polypeptide(L)'
;MSDNNQNDEPPLTPEQQENDFISILGEKNFDKAKYRLDAQKLQNIGMPLDILNPMAYKKDDDNDKNKNKNSRNADQPDYKGDGLSFISEEKNGKLFGRGSNGETFEAKNYEELNKLIAGSYKKEYEKRPDKGKNSIVEYHTSDKNPQKMAAFAKAFINEGIAVGGDVPQDPKFWQNLKKEYLNNPEHSIDNWQHLTRKVPPQYMGEMKNEHTLSPTQATNSRAASGSFIKQLRNGNNPKLTPQQNKPQQRSNGNQPLSVQQMIGNGYQR
;
A
#
# COMPACT_ATOMS: atom_id res chain seq x y z
N MET A 1 19.64 7.04 -48.37
CA MET A 1 19.27 7.81 -47.16
C MET A 1 17.84 8.27 -47.38
N SER A 2 16.89 7.72 -46.64
CA SER A 2 15.49 8.15 -46.65
C SER A 2 14.89 7.90 -45.27
N ASP A 3 15.03 8.94 -44.44
CA ASP A 3 14.06 9.51 -43.49
C ASP A 3 13.16 8.56 -42.70
N ASN A 4 13.60 8.28 -41.47
CA ASN A 4 12.77 7.89 -40.34
C ASN A 4 11.88 9.10 -39.94
N ASN A 5 10.66 9.19 -40.47
CA ASN A 5 9.63 10.04 -39.89
C ASN A 5 9.13 9.38 -38.60
N GLN A 6 9.72 9.76 -37.47
CA GLN A 6 9.07 9.59 -36.18
C GLN A 6 7.87 10.53 -36.14
N ASN A 7 6.69 9.97 -35.88
CA ASN A 7 5.47 10.74 -35.62
C ASN A 7 5.67 11.54 -34.33
N ASP A 8 6.16 12.77 -34.46
CA ASP A 8 6.15 13.77 -33.38
C ASP A 8 4.72 14.31 -33.26
N GLU A 9 3.87 13.62 -32.48
CA GLU A 9 2.64 14.23 -32.00
C GLU A 9 3.00 15.52 -31.25
N PRO A 10 2.30 16.65 -31.51
CA PRO A 10 2.60 17.91 -30.85
C PRO A 10 2.45 17.75 -29.33
N PRO A 11 3.35 18.34 -28.53
CA PRO A 11 3.32 18.21 -27.08
C PRO A 11 1.98 18.71 -26.53
N LEU A 12 1.36 17.91 -25.66
CA LEU A 12 0.09 18.20 -25.01
C LEU A 12 0.14 19.58 -24.34
N THR A 13 -0.74 20.50 -24.74
CA THR A 13 -0.79 21.84 -24.15
C THR A 13 -1.50 21.81 -22.79
N PRO A 14 -1.21 22.76 -21.87
CA PRO A 14 -1.95 22.85 -20.61
C PRO A 14 -3.45 22.98 -20.81
N GLU A 15 -3.90 23.71 -21.83
CA GLU A 15 -5.33 23.88 -22.12
C GLU A 15 -5.98 22.58 -22.60
N GLN A 16 -5.29 21.80 -23.43
CA GLN A 16 -5.79 20.50 -23.89
C GLN A 16 -5.96 19.53 -22.71
N GLN A 17 -4.94 19.45 -21.85
CA GLN A 17 -4.99 18.57 -20.69
C GLN A 17 -5.95 19.07 -19.59
N GLU A 18 -6.13 20.39 -19.45
CA GLU A 18 -7.14 20.97 -18.57
C GLU A 18 -8.54 20.47 -18.97
N ASN A 19 -8.86 20.53 -20.27
CA ASN A 19 -10.14 20.05 -20.80
C ASN A 19 -10.31 18.54 -20.61
N ASP A 20 -9.26 17.76 -20.80
CA ASP A 20 -9.27 16.32 -20.52
C ASP A 20 -9.57 16.03 -19.04
N PHE A 21 -8.96 16.79 -18.12
CA PHE A 21 -9.18 16.62 -16.68
C PHE A 21 -10.59 17.06 -16.26
N ILE A 22 -11.11 18.13 -16.88
CA ILE A 22 -12.50 18.56 -16.72
C ILE A 22 -13.46 17.46 -17.21
N SER A 23 -13.17 16.79 -18.33
CA SER A 23 -13.98 15.68 -18.84
C SER A 23 -14.00 14.47 -17.89
N ILE A 24 -12.93 14.26 -17.11
CA ILE A 24 -12.82 13.13 -16.17
C ILE A 24 -13.48 13.44 -14.82
N LEU A 25 -13.29 14.64 -14.29
CA LEU A 25 -13.71 15.00 -12.92
C LEU A 25 -15.04 15.78 -12.88
N GLY A 26 -15.41 16.41 -13.99
CA GLY A 26 -16.46 17.43 -14.06
C GLY A 26 -15.95 18.81 -13.63
N GLU A 27 -16.36 19.85 -14.35
CA GLU A 27 -15.87 21.22 -14.17
C GLU A 27 -16.03 21.74 -12.73
N LYS A 28 -17.13 21.38 -12.07
CA LYS A 28 -17.42 21.80 -10.68
C LYS A 28 -16.45 21.20 -9.67
N ASN A 29 -16.01 19.96 -9.90
CA ASN A 29 -15.18 19.21 -8.97
C ASN A 29 -13.69 19.36 -9.28
N PHE A 30 -13.32 20.06 -10.34
CA PHE A 30 -11.93 20.23 -10.74
C PHE A 30 -11.32 21.52 -10.18
N ASP A 31 -10.18 21.40 -9.53
CA ASP A 31 -9.36 22.51 -9.04
C ASP A 31 -8.43 23.04 -10.14
N LYS A 32 -9.02 23.87 -11.02
CA LYS A 32 -8.32 24.56 -12.11
C LYS A 32 -7.10 25.35 -11.63
N ALA A 33 -7.20 26.02 -10.47
CA ALA A 33 -6.13 26.87 -9.94
C ALA A 33 -4.90 26.04 -9.54
N LYS A 34 -5.13 24.94 -8.82
CA LYS A 34 -4.08 24.02 -8.42
C LYS A 34 -3.44 23.31 -9.64
N TYR A 35 -4.25 22.95 -10.64
CA TYR A 35 -3.75 22.38 -11.88
C TYR A 35 -2.82 23.34 -12.62
N ARG A 36 -3.28 24.57 -12.90
CA ARG A 36 -2.50 25.56 -13.66
C ARG A 36 -1.18 25.91 -12.98
N LEU A 37 -1.15 25.97 -11.65
CA LEU A 37 0.07 26.20 -10.88
C LEU A 37 1.09 25.05 -11.06
N ASP A 38 0.65 23.81 -10.95
CA ASP A 38 1.52 22.64 -11.12
C ASP A 38 1.98 22.53 -12.59
N ALA A 39 1.10 22.76 -13.57
CA ALA A 39 1.44 22.78 -15.00
C ALA A 39 2.49 23.84 -15.35
N GLN A 40 2.34 25.07 -14.83
CA GLN A 40 3.31 26.14 -15.02
C GLN A 40 4.68 25.78 -14.41
N LYS A 41 4.68 25.17 -13.23
CA LYS A 41 5.93 24.70 -12.59
C LYS A 41 6.64 23.65 -13.42
N LEU A 42 5.91 22.73 -14.06
CA LEU A 42 6.47 21.71 -14.94
C LEU A 42 7.04 22.30 -16.24
N GLN A 43 6.32 23.23 -16.86
CA GLN A 43 6.80 23.95 -18.03
C GLN A 43 8.10 24.70 -17.73
N ASN A 44 8.18 25.38 -16.58
CA ASN A 44 9.38 26.11 -16.17
C ASN A 44 10.62 25.23 -15.96
N ILE A 45 10.44 23.93 -15.71
CA ILE A 45 11.54 22.96 -15.51
C ILE A 45 11.69 21.97 -16.68
N GLY A 46 11.01 22.23 -17.80
CA GLY A 46 11.06 21.42 -19.02
C GLY A 46 10.55 19.99 -18.84
N MET A 47 9.56 19.78 -17.95
CA MET A 47 8.95 18.46 -17.71
C MET A 47 7.63 18.33 -18.46
N PRO A 48 7.29 17.11 -18.95
CA PRO A 48 6.04 16.88 -19.65
C PRO A 48 4.85 16.93 -18.68
N LEU A 49 3.69 17.34 -19.20
CA LEU A 49 2.47 17.49 -18.42
C LEU A 49 1.78 16.14 -18.13
N ASP A 50 2.06 15.09 -18.89
CA ASP A 50 1.47 13.75 -18.79
C ASP A 50 1.73 13.04 -17.43
N ILE A 51 2.68 13.55 -16.64
CA ILE A 51 2.94 13.11 -15.27
C ILE A 51 1.85 13.55 -14.28
N LEU A 52 1.04 14.54 -14.66
CA LEU A 52 -0.06 15.02 -13.83
C LEU A 52 -1.20 14.00 -13.83
N ASN A 53 -1.75 13.73 -12.64
CA ASN A 53 -2.88 12.82 -12.47
C ASN A 53 -4.15 13.64 -12.22
N PRO A 54 -5.24 13.47 -13.00
CA PRO A 54 -6.49 14.21 -12.81
C PRO A 54 -7.03 14.09 -11.39
N MET A 55 -6.95 12.91 -10.76
CA MET A 55 -7.46 12.69 -9.41
C MET A 55 -6.78 13.56 -8.34
N ALA A 56 -5.56 14.04 -8.59
CA ALA A 56 -4.87 14.94 -7.68
C ALA A 56 -5.44 16.37 -7.68
N TYR A 57 -6.34 16.68 -8.60
CA TYR A 57 -6.98 17.99 -8.79
C TYR A 57 -8.49 17.95 -8.57
N LYS A 58 -9.01 16.87 -7.98
CA LYS A 58 -10.39 16.86 -7.50
C LYS A 58 -10.49 17.74 -6.25
N LYS A 59 -11.44 18.68 -6.22
CA LYS A 59 -11.81 19.45 -5.02
C LYS A 59 -12.46 18.51 -4.02
N ASP A 60 -12.14 18.72 -2.74
CA ASP A 60 -12.85 18.07 -1.65
C ASP A 60 -14.26 18.65 -1.55
N ASP A 61 -15.29 17.80 -1.43
CA ASP A 61 -16.66 18.27 -1.22
C ASP A 61 -16.74 18.99 0.14
N ASP A 62 -17.17 20.26 0.14
CA ASP A 62 -17.24 21.13 1.33
C ASP A 62 -18.14 20.59 2.47
N ASN A 63 -18.85 19.47 2.27
CA ASN A 63 -19.71 18.83 3.26
C ASN A 63 -18.98 18.01 4.34
N ASP A 64 -17.65 17.84 4.27
CA ASP A 64 -16.90 16.97 5.20
C ASP A 64 -16.12 17.72 6.32
N LYS A 65 -16.46 18.98 6.59
CA LYS A 65 -15.77 19.79 7.61
C LYS A 65 -16.08 19.44 9.08
N ASN A 66 -16.86 18.40 9.37
CA ASN A 66 -17.21 18.05 10.75
C ASN A 66 -17.00 16.57 11.12
N LYS A 67 -15.82 16.01 10.86
CA LYS A 67 -15.35 14.81 11.58
C LYS A 67 -13.90 14.96 12.06
N ASN A 68 -13.83 15.34 13.33
CA ASN A 68 -12.83 14.98 14.34
C ASN A 68 -11.33 15.05 13.98
N LYS A 69 -10.65 16.01 14.63
CA LYS A 69 -9.20 16.13 14.74
C LYS A 69 -8.59 14.91 15.44
N ASN A 70 -8.31 13.84 14.69
CA ASN A 70 -7.20 12.95 15.00
C ASN A 70 -6.76 12.18 13.74
N SER A 71 -6.24 12.89 12.74
CA SER A 71 -5.71 12.27 11.52
C SER A 71 -4.19 12.43 11.47
N ARG A 72 -3.49 11.35 11.85
CA ARG A 72 -2.21 11.02 11.22
C ARG A 72 -2.54 10.06 10.08
N ASN A 73 -2.16 10.46 8.86
CA ASN A 73 -2.23 9.73 7.60
C ASN A 73 -3.56 9.82 6.81
N ALA A 74 -3.85 11.02 6.29
CA ALA A 74 -4.78 11.22 5.18
C ALA A 74 -4.03 11.09 3.85
N ASP A 75 -3.91 9.87 3.34
CA ASP A 75 -3.51 9.55 1.94
C ASP A 75 -3.93 8.08 1.59
N GLN A 76 -4.98 7.54 2.22
CA GLN A 76 -5.55 6.22 1.87
C GLN A 76 -6.93 6.36 1.22
N PRO A 77 -7.25 5.58 0.16
CA PRO A 77 -8.61 5.48 -0.35
C PRO A 77 -9.56 5.11 0.80
N ASP A 78 -10.73 5.76 0.81
CA ASP A 78 -11.68 5.85 1.93
C ASP A 78 -12.43 4.51 2.17
N TYR A 79 -11.68 3.43 2.40
CA TYR A 79 -12.20 2.14 2.83
C TYR A 79 -12.57 2.19 4.32
N LYS A 80 -13.63 2.94 4.64
CA LYS A 80 -14.26 2.96 5.97
C LYS A 80 -15.11 1.69 6.14
N GLY A 81 -14.46 0.54 6.14
CA GLY A 81 -15.08 -0.72 6.57
C GLY A 81 -15.01 -0.81 8.08
N ASP A 82 -16.13 -1.13 8.74
CA ASP A 82 -16.12 -1.59 10.12
C ASP A 82 -15.26 -2.87 10.16
N GLY A 83 -14.06 -2.78 10.73
CA GLY A 83 -13.13 -3.91 10.81
C GLY A 83 -13.77 -5.01 11.65
N LEU A 84 -14.18 -6.11 11.02
CA LEU A 84 -14.63 -7.29 11.74
C LEU A 84 -13.39 -8.06 12.16
N SER A 85 -13.39 -8.64 13.34
CA SER A 85 -12.26 -9.43 13.82
C SER A 85 -12.72 -10.78 14.34
N PHE A 86 -11.83 -11.77 14.26
CA PHE A 86 -12.05 -13.05 14.93
C PHE A 86 -10.74 -13.59 15.49
N ILE A 87 -10.90 -14.49 16.45
CA ILE A 87 -9.83 -15.30 17.02
C ILE A 87 -10.15 -16.77 16.77
N SER A 88 -9.11 -17.60 16.70
CA SER A 88 -9.23 -19.05 16.64
C SER A 88 -8.57 -19.67 17.86
N GLU A 89 -9.18 -20.68 18.46
CA GLU A 89 -8.68 -21.38 19.63
C GLU A 89 -8.49 -22.87 19.32
N GLU A 90 -7.49 -23.48 19.93
CA GLU A 90 -7.27 -24.92 19.87
C GLU A 90 -7.63 -25.54 21.23
N LYS A 91 -8.51 -26.54 21.22
CA LYS A 91 -8.96 -27.23 22.43
C LYS A 91 -9.06 -28.71 22.16
N ASN A 92 -8.35 -29.52 22.95
CA ASN A 92 -8.34 -30.99 22.83
C ASN A 92 -7.97 -31.50 21.41
N GLY A 93 -7.01 -30.85 20.74
CA GLY A 93 -6.58 -31.22 19.39
C GLY A 93 -7.57 -30.89 18.27
N LYS A 94 -8.62 -30.11 18.57
CA LYS A 94 -9.59 -29.59 17.61
C LYS A 94 -9.50 -28.06 17.56
N LEU A 95 -9.73 -27.50 16.39
CA LEU A 95 -9.70 -26.06 16.17
C LEU A 95 -11.10 -25.50 16.16
N PHE A 96 -11.27 -24.38 16.86
CA PHE A 96 -12.53 -23.67 16.97
C PHE A 96 -12.36 -22.21 16.54
N GLY A 97 -13.39 -21.64 15.94
CA GLY A 97 -13.43 -20.23 15.59
C GLY A 97 -14.85 -19.75 15.38
N ARG A 98 -15.05 -18.44 15.51
CA ARG A 98 -16.38 -17.83 15.40
C ARG A 98 -16.57 -17.15 14.04
N GLY A 99 -17.72 -17.38 13.43
CA GLY A 99 -18.19 -16.70 12.22
C GLY A 99 -18.73 -15.29 12.50
N SER A 100 -19.15 -14.62 11.42
CA SER A 100 -19.63 -13.24 11.42
C SER A 100 -20.88 -13.01 12.29
N ASN A 101 -21.69 -14.06 12.48
CA ASN A 101 -22.95 -14.08 13.23
C ASN A 101 -22.81 -14.71 14.64
N GLY A 102 -21.58 -15.03 15.08
CA GLY A 102 -21.33 -15.71 16.35
C GLY A 102 -21.44 -17.24 16.31
N GLU A 103 -21.75 -17.83 15.15
CA GLU A 103 -21.70 -19.29 14.93
C GLU A 103 -20.30 -19.82 15.25
N THR A 104 -20.22 -20.95 15.94
CA THR A 104 -18.94 -21.60 16.25
C THR A 104 -18.69 -22.73 15.26
N PHE A 105 -17.54 -22.67 14.60
CA PHE A 105 -17.07 -23.72 13.71
C PHE A 105 -16.03 -24.57 14.41
N GLU A 106 -16.04 -25.87 14.11
CA GLU A 106 -15.03 -26.84 14.51
C GLU A 106 -14.36 -27.40 13.25
N ALA A 107 -13.04 -27.55 13.27
CA ALA A 107 -12.30 -28.15 12.17
C ALA A 107 -11.05 -28.90 12.66
N LYS A 108 -10.49 -29.73 11.79
CA LYS A 108 -9.27 -30.51 12.09
C LYS A 108 -7.98 -29.76 11.78
N ASN A 109 -8.06 -28.71 10.95
CA ASN A 109 -6.90 -27.92 10.55
C ASN A 109 -7.31 -26.46 10.25
N TYR A 110 -6.32 -25.57 10.22
CA TYR A 110 -6.54 -24.14 10.04
C TYR A 110 -7.13 -23.78 8.68
N GLU A 111 -6.84 -24.56 7.63
CA GLU A 111 -7.36 -24.31 6.29
C GLU A 111 -8.88 -24.53 6.24
N GLU A 112 -9.34 -25.67 6.75
CA GLU A 112 -10.76 -25.99 6.87
C GLU A 112 -11.49 -24.99 7.77
N LEU A 113 -10.91 -24.66 8.93
CA LEU A 113 -11.51 -23.68 9.84
C LEU A 113 -11.70 -22.32 9.17
N ASN A 114 -10.64 -21.77 8.58
CA ASN A 114 -10.69 -20.45 7.97
C ASN A 114 -11.61 -20.41 6.76
N LYS A 115 -11.76 -21.51 6.01
CA LYS A 115 -12.73 -21.61 4.91
C LYS A 115 -14.18 -21.52 5.41
N LEU A 116 -14.51 -22.22 6.51
CA LEU A 116 -15.83 -22.14 7.13
C LEU A 116 -16.14 -20.72 7.62
N ILE A 117 -15.19 -20.10 8.31
CA ILE A 117 -15.33 -18.74 8.83
C ILE A 117 -15.46 -17.75 7.67
N ALA A 118 -14.60 -17.80 6.65
CA ALA A 118 -14.65 -16.92 5.48
C ALA A 118 -16.01 -17.02 4.76
N GLY A 119 -16.54 -18.25 4.59
CA GLY A 119 -17.88 -18.46 4.03
C GLY A 119 -19.00 -17.82 4.86
N SER A 120 -18.88 -17.81 6.20
CA SER A 120 -19.81 -17.11 7.09
C SER A 120 -19.77 -15.59 6.89
N TYR A 121 -18.57 -15.00 6.72
CA TYR A 121 -18.43 -13.57 6.42
C TYR A 121 -18.97 -13.21 5.03
N LYS A 122 -18.68 -14.02 4.01
CA LYS A 122 -19.19 -13.81 2.65
C LYS A 122 -20.72 -13.74 2.62
N LYS A 123 -21.40 -14.72 3.25
CA LYS A 123 -22.86 -14.75 3.35
C LYS A 123 -23.42 -13.50 4.03
N GLU A 124 -22.72 -12.95 5.02
CA GLU A 124 -23.16 -11.72 5.69
C GLU A 124 -22.93 -10.47 4.81
N TYR A 125 -21.86 -10.45 4.01
CA TYR A 125 -21.58 -9.36 3.07
C TYR A 125 -22.52 -9.34 1.88
N GLU A 126 -22.94 -10.51 1.38
CA GLU A 126 -23.94 -10.63 0.31
C GLU A 126 -25.29 -10.00 0.70
N LYS A 127 -25.63 -9.95 2.00
CA LYS A 127 -26.82 -9.23 2.51
C LYS A 127 -26.66 -7.71 2.53
N ARG A 128 -25.43 -7.20 2.36
CA ARG A 128 -25.07 -5.77 2.50
C ARG A 128 -24.23 -5.31 1.30
N PRO A 129 -24.80 -5.25 0.07
CA PRO A 129 -24.04 -5.00 -1.16
C PRO A 129 -23.21 -3.70 -1.15
N ASP A 130 -23.65 -2.69 -0.40
CA ASP A 130 -23.02 -1.38 -0.34
C ASP A 130 -21.83 -1.32 0.65
N LYS A 131 -21.84 -2.20 1.67
CA LYS A 131 -20.86 -2.18 2.78
C LYS A 131 -19.94 -3.41 2.79
N GLY A 132 -20.44 -4.56 2.36
CA GLY A 132 -19.71 -5.83 2.34
C GLY A 132 -18.49 -5.80 1.42
N LYS A 133 -18.60 -5.12 0.26
CA LYS A 133 -17.48 -4.93 -0.67
C LYS A 133 -16.31 -4.14 -0.09
N ASN A 134 -16.53 -3.33 0.95
CA ASN A 134 -15.47 -2.53 1.59
C ASN A 134 -15.10 -3.04 2.98
N SER A 135 -15.64 -4.17 3.39
CA SER A 135 -15.37 -4.72 4.70
C SER A 135 -14.01 -5.42 4.73
N ILE A 136 -13.42 -5.44 5.92
CA ILE A 136 -12.11 -6.03 6.19
C ILE A 136 -12.32 -6.99 7.36
N VAL A 137 -11.69 -8.15 7.26
CA VAL A 137 -11.58 -9.06 8.40
C VAL A 137 -10.15 -9.03 8.92
N GLU A 138 -10.01 -8.75 10.21
CA GLU A 138 -8.75 -8.78 10.93
C GLU A 138 -8.63 -10.08 11.71
N TYR A 139 -7.54 -10.80 11.46
CA TYR A 139 -7.18 -11.96 12.26
C TYR A 139 -6.27 -11.53 13.40
N HIS A 140 -6.51 -12.07 14.60
CA HIS A 140 -5.65 -11.81 15.75
C HIS A 140 -5.22 -13.14 16.36
N THR A 141 -3.92 -13.40 16.40
CA THR A 141 -3.33 -14.57 17.06
C THR A 141 -2.21 -14.16 18.01
N SER A 142 -2.15 -14.83 19.16
CA SER A 142 -1.16 -14.57 20.20
C SER A 142 0.23 -15.10 19.83
N ASP A 143 0.29 -16.20 19.08
CA ASP A 143 1.53 -16.92 18.76
C ASP A 143 2.21 -16.49 17.46
N LYS A 144 1.56 -15.60 16.68
CA LYS A 144 2.01 -15.15 15.34
C LYS A 144 2.47 -16.31 14.44
N ASN A 145 1.78 -17.46 14.51
CA ASN A 145 2.17 -18.64 13.75
C ASN A 145 1.94 -18.42 12.22
N PRO A 146 2.99 -18.54 11.38
CA PRO A 146 2.90 -18.28 9.94
C PRO A 146 1.88 -19.15 9.20
N GLN A 147 1.68 -20.40 9.61
CA GLN A 147 0.74 -21.31 8.96
C GLN A 147 -0.72 -20.88 9.22
N LYS A 148 -1.01 -20.40 10.43
CA LYS A 148 -2.35 -19.88 10.78
C LYS A 148 -2.68 -18.64 9.96
N MET A 149 -1.74 -17.69 9.91
CA MET A 149 -1.89 -16.46 9.14
C MET A 149 -2.00 -16.74 7.64
N ALA A 150 -1.26 -17.72 7.12
CA ALA A 150 -1.34 -18.14 5.72
C ALA A 150 -2.69 -18.76 5.37
N ALA A 151 -3.20 -19.66 6.22
CA ALA A 151 -4.52 -20.27 6.06
C ALA A 151 -5.64 -19.22 6.09
N PHE A 152 -5.55 -18.27 7.02
CA PHE A 152 -6.44 -17.11 7.09
C PHE A 152 -6.41 -16.30 5.78
N ALA A 153 -5.23 -15.80 5.39
CA ALA A 153 -5.11 -14.92 4.24
C ALA A 153 -5.63 -15.58 2.95
N LYS A 154 -5.28 -16.87 2.73
CA LYS A 154 -5.76 -17.63 1.57
C LYS A 154 -7.28 -17.77 1.54
N ALA A 155 -7.88 -18.22 2.65
CA ALA A 155 -9.31 -18.49 2.71
C ALA A 155 -10.14 -17.24 2.45
N PHE A 156 -9.79 -16.12 3.07
CA PHE A 156 -10.56 -14.88 2.97
C PHE A 156 -10.39 -14.20 1.61
N ILE A 157 -9.18 -14.16 1.05
CA ILE A 157 -8.93 -13.59 -0.28
C ILE A 157 -9.68 -14.36 -1.36
N ASN A 158 -9.72 -15.69 -1.27
CA ASN A 158 -10.46 -16.54 -2.21
C ASN A 158 -11.98 -16.30 -2.16
N GLU A 159 -12.51 -15.85 -1.03
CA GLU A 159 -13.92 -15.47 -0.89
C GLU A 159 -14.18 -13.98 -1.23
N GLY A 160 -13.16 -13.26 -1.72
CA GLY A 160 -13.27 -11.85 -2.08
C GLY A 160 -13.38 -10.93 -0.85
N ILE A 161 -12.81 -11.35 0.29
CA ILE A 161 -12.83 -10.60 1.54
C ILE A 161 -11.43 -10.04 1.83
N ALA A 162 -11.37 -8.74 2.11
CA ALA A 162 -10.11 -8.08 2.42
C ALA A 162 -9.58 -8.46 3.79
N VAL A 163 -8.26 -8.56 3.90
CA VAL A 163 -7.58 -9.08 5.10
C VAL A 163 -6.75 -8.01 5.79
N GLY A 164 -6.70 -8.08 7.12
CA GLY A 164 -5.91 -7.21 7.99
C GLY A 164 -5.50 -7.90 9.30
N GLY A 165 -4.96 -7.13 10.25
CA GLY A 165 -4.46 -7.66 11.52
C GLY A 165 -3.17 -8.47 11.35
N ASP A 166 -3.12 -9.65 11.97
CA ASP A 166 -2.02 -10.60 11.87
C ASP A 166 -2.06 -11.35 10.54
N VAL A 167 -1.14 -10.97 9.67
CA VAL A 167 -1.03 -11.52 8.32
C VAL A 167 0.38 -12.06 8.07
N PRO A 168 0.57 -12.97 7.09
CA PRO A 168 1.89 -13.50 6.77
C PRO A 168 2.88 -12.38 6.47
N GLN A 169 4.10 -12.52 7.00
CA GLN A 169 5.15 -11.52 6.82
C GLN A 169 6.13 -11.87 5.69
N ASP A 170 6.05 -13.10 5.16
CA ASP A 170 6.93 -13.59 4.10
C ASP A 170 6.51 -13.05 2.72
N PRO A 171 7.36 -12.26 2.03
CA PRO A 171 7.14 -11.82 0.65
C PRO A 171 6.81 -12.93 -0.34
N LYS A 172 7.45 -14.09 -0.21
CA LYS A 172 7.24 -15.19 -1.16
C LYS A 172 5.82 -15.73 -1.08
N PHE A 173 5.23 -15.76 0.11
CA PHE A 173 3.83 -16.15 0.29
C PHE A 173 2.91 -15.26 -0.53
N TRP A 174 3.04 -13.94 -0.40
CA TRP A 174 2.16 -12.98 -1.07
C TRP A 174 2.34 -12.94 -2.57
N GLN A 175 3.57 -13.06 -3.05
CA GLN A 175 3.86 -13.14 -4.48
C GLN A 175 3.25 -14.40 -5.11
N ASN A 176 3.37 -15.54 -4.43
CA ASN A 176 2.76 -16.79 -4.87
C ASN A 176 1.23 -16.71 -4.84
N LEU A 177 0.65 -16.20 -3.76
CA LEU A 177 -0.80 -16.04 -3.63
C LEU A 177 -1.36 -15.08 -4.67
N LYS A 178 -0.66 -13.97 -4.96
CA LYS A 178 -1.03 -13.03 -6.04
C LYS A 178 -1.06 -13.73 -7.39
N LYS A 179 -0.03 -14.52 -7.69
CA LYS A 179 0.05 -15.28 -8.94
C LYS A 179 -1.08 -16.31 -9.04
N GLU A 180 -1.34 -17.05 -7.97
CA GLU A 180 -2.46 -18.01 -7.89
C GLU A 180 -3.81 -17.31 -8.10
N TYR A 181 -4.03 -16.18 -7.41
CA TYR A 181 -5.26 -15.40 -7.50
C TYR A 181 -5.50 -14.87 -8.91
N LEU A 182 -4.49 -14.29 -9.56
CA LEU A 182 -4.60 -13.70 -10.90
C LEU A 182 -4.63 -14.74 -12.04
N ASN A 183 -4.44 -16.03 -11.76
CA ASN A 183 -4.65 -17.08 -12.76
C ASN A 183 -6.15 -17.28 -13.09
N ASN A 184 -7.07 -16.81 -12.23
CA ASN A 184 -8.50 -16.82 -12.54
C ASN A 184 -8.85 -15.60 -13.41
N PRO A 185 -9.44 -15.77 -14.61
CA PRO A 185 -9.83 -14.65 -15.48
C PRO A 185 -10.88 -13.71 -14.88
N GLU A 186 -11.64 -14.13 -13.86
CA GLU A 186 -12.59 -13.27 -13.15
C GLU A 186 -11.92 -12.32 -12.14
N HIS A 187 -10.64 -12.53 -11.85
CA HIS A 187 -9.89 -11.75 -10.89
C HIS A 187 -9.08 -10.64 -11.58
N SER A 188 -9.04 -9.47 -10.96
CA SER A 188 -8.30 -8.31 -11.46
C SER A 188 -7.22 -7.86 -10.47
N ILE A 189 -6.25 -7.11 -10.99
CA ILE A 189 -5.22 -6.48 -10.15
C ILE A 189 -5.84 -5.46 -9.18
N ASP A 190 -6.92 -4.78 -9.57
CA ASP A 190 -7.64 -3.83 -8.72
C ASP A 190 -8.32 -4.57 -7.55
N ASN A 191 -8.93 -5.72 -7.81
CA ASN A 191 -9.49 -6.58 -6.77
C ASN A 191 -8.39 -7.05 -5.81
N TRP A 192 -7.24 -7.49 -6.34
CA TRP A 192 -6.10 -7.87 -5.51
C TRP A 192 -5.66 -6.73 -4.58
N GLN A 193 -5.41 -5.54 -5.14
CA GLN A 193 -5.00 -4.36 -4.37
C GLN A 193 -6.04 -3.98 -3.31
N HIS A 194 -7.33 -4.09 -3.66
CA HIS A 194 -8.41 -3.90 -2.72
C HIS A 194 -8.34 -4.89 -1.56
N LEU A 195 -8.24 -6.19 -1.84
CA LEU A 195 -8.24 -7.26 -0.82
C LEU A 195 -7.02 -7.19 0.11
N THR A 196 -5.88 -6.72 -0.40
CA THR A 196 -4.63 -6.61 0.36
C THR A 196 -4.34 -5.19 0.87
N ARG A 197 -5.31 -4.26 0.83
CA ARG A 197 -5.10 -2.83 1.14
C ARG A 197 -4.57 -2.51 2.55
N LYS A 198 -4.71 -3.42 3.51
CA LYS A 198 -4.18 -3.28 4.88
C LYS A 198 -2.91 -4.10 5.12
N VAL A 199 -2.45 -4.87 4.13
CA VAL A 199 -1.21 -5.63 4.22
C VAL A 199 -0.03 -4.67 4.02
N PRO A 200 0.94 -4.64 4.95
CA PRO A 200 2.15 -3.83 4.77
C PRO A 200 2.89 -4.15 3.47
N PRO A 201 3.28 -3.14 2.64
CA PRO A 201 3.97 -3.36 1.37
C PRO A 201 5.26 -4.20 1.49
N GLN A 202 5.97 -4.04 2.60
CA GLN A 202 7.16 -4.82 2.92
C GLN A 202 6.91 -6.34 2.96
N TYR A 203 5.72 -6.76 3.39
CA TYR A 203 5.33 -8.18 3.37
C TYR A 203 4.93 -8.64 1.98
N MET A 204 4.59 -7.74 1.06
CA MET A 204 4.22 -8.07 -0.32
C MET A 204 5.45 -8.20 -1.24
N GLY A 205 6.66 -7.98 -0.70
CA GLY A 205 7.89 -7.89 -1.49
C GLY A 205 8.01 -6.59 -2.28
N GLU A 206 7.16 -5.61 -2.00
CA GLU A 206 7.27 -4.26 -2.51
C GLU A 206 8.28 -3.52 -1.62
N MET A 207 9.56 -3.74 -1.88
CA MET A 207 10.59 -2.91 -1.27
C MET A 207 10.37 -1.48 -1.75
N LYS A 208 10.32 -0.53 -0.81
CA LYS A 208 10.57 0.87 -1.15
C LYS A 208 11.97 0.90 -1.75
N ASN A 209 12.08 1.12 -3.06
CA ASN A 209 13.34 1.55 -3.65
C ASN A 209 13.62 2.98 -3.14
N GLU A 210 14.13 3.10 -1.93
CA GLU A 210 15.09 4.15 -1.64
C GLU A 210 16.33 3.80 -2.48
N HIS A 211 16.59 4.61 -3.51
CA HIS A 211 17.63 4.42 -4.55
C HIS A 211 17.33 3.47 -5.70
N THR A 212 16.43 3.87 -6.61
CA THR A 212 16.73 3.78 -8.07
C THR A 212 15.98 4.91 -8.79
N LEU A 213 16.56 6.11 -8.74
CA LEU A 213 16.36 7.11 -9.79
C LEU A 213 17.20 6.66 -10.98
N SER A 214 16.60 5.92 -11.90
CA SER A 214 17.11 5.76 -13.26
C SER A 214 15.90 5.85 -14.18
N PRO A 215 15.67 7.02 -14.81
CA PRO A 215 14.51 7.24 -15.65
C PRO A 215 14.80 6.70 -17.05
N THR A 216 14.82 5.39 -17.18
CA THR A 216 14.74 4.75 -18.50
C THR A 216 14.11 3.39 -18.27
N GLN A 217 12.88 3.25 -18.76
CA GLN A 217 12.09 2.01 -18.80
C GLN A 217 11.40 1.61 -17.49
N ALA A 218 10.41 2.40 -17.06
CA ALA A 218 9.35 1.90 -16.19
C ALA A 218 8.00 2.32 -16.78
N THR A 219 7.25 1.35 -17.28
CA THR A 219 5.93 1.48 -17.92
C THR A 219 4.79 1.76 -16.94
N ASN A 220 5.07 2.34 -15.76
CA ASN A 220 4.04 2.78 -14.81
C ASN A 220 4.46 4.08 -14.10
N SER A 221 4.38 5.19 -14.82
CA SER A 221 4.84 6.54 -14.42
C SER A 221 3.87 7.31 -13.50
N ARG A 222 2.62 6.87 -13.31
CA ARG A 222 1.59 7.70 -12.62
C ARG A 222 1.71 7.75 -11.09
N ALA A 223 2.20 6.70 -10.42
CA ALA A 223 2.31 6.68 -8.95
C ALA A 223 3.55 7.43 -8.43
N ALA A 224 4.67 7.35 -9.15
CA ALA A 224 5.91 8.06 -8.80
C ALA A 224 5.79 9.59 -8.94
N SER A 225 4.88 10.05 -9.81
CA SER A 225 4.65 11.47 -10.10
C SER A 225 4.08 12.25 -8.91
N GLY A 226 3.24 11.63 -8.07
CA GLY A 226 2.61 12.30 -6.93
C GLY A 226 3.61 12.85 -5.90
N SER A 227 4.67 12.07 -5.61
CA SER A 227 5.73 12.48 -4.67
C SER A 227 6.56 13.65 -5.23
N PHE A 228 6.89 13.60 -6.52
CA PHE A 228 7.65 14.66 -7.19
C PHE A 228 6.88 15.99 -7.23
N ILE A 229 5.59 15.97 -7.60
CA ILE A 229 4.74 17.17 -7.61
C ILE A 229 4.57 17.74 -6.19
N LYS A 230 4.46 16.89 -5.16
CA LYS A 230 4.40 17.32 -3.75
C LYS A 230 5.67 18.06 -3.32
N GLN A 231 6.85 17.62 -3.78
CA GLN A 231 8.12 18.31 -3.53
C GLN A 231 8.17 19.67 -4.22
N LEU A 232 7.75 19.77 -5.49
CA LEU A 232 7.68 21.04 -6.23
C LEU A 232 6.69 22.04 -5.61
N ARG A 233 5.58 21.56 -5.02
CA ARG A 233 4.66 22.43 -4.27
C ARG A 233 5.31 23.00 -3.03
N ASN A 234 6.12 22.21 -2.34
CA ASN A 234 6.83 22.61 -1.13
C ASN A 234 8.12 23.41 -1.40
N GLY A 235 8.37 23.83 -2.66
CA GLY A 235 9.55 24.60 -3.04
C GLY A 235 10.85 23.78 -3.13
N ASN A 236 10.79 22.46 -2.91
CA ASN A 236 11.92 21.57 -3.08
C ASN A 236 11.99 21.11 -4.52
N ASN A 237 12.97 21.61 -5.27
CA ASN A 237 13.26 21.10 -6.60
C ASN A 237 14.38 20.05 -6.51
N PRO A 238 14.06 18.74 -6.59
CA PRO A 238 15.07 17.68 -6.52
C PRO A 238 16.07 17.69 -7.69
N LYS A 239 15.84 18.49 -8.75
CA LYS A 239 16.85 18.74 -9.80
C LYS A 239 17.86 19.84 -9.44
N LEU A 240 17.64 20.62 -8.38
CA LEU A 240 18.49 21.75 -8.00
C LEU A 240 19.18 21.58 -6.64
N THR A 241 18.82 20.60 -5.82
CA THR A 241 19.47 20.34 -4.52
C THR A 241 20.59 19.29 -4.65
N PRO A 242 21.87 19.66 -4.44
CA PRO A 242 22.92 18.66 -4.20
C PRO A 242 22.60 17.91 -2.91
N GLN A 243 22.57 16.57 -2.94
CA GLN A 243 22.41 15.76 -1.75
C GLN A 243 23.60 16.01 -0.79
N GLN A 244 23.37 16.72 0.30
CA GLN A 244 24.28 16.68 1.45
C GLN A 244 24.07 15.35 2.18
N ASN A 245 25.09 14.49 2.14
CA ASN A 245 25.18 13.28 2.96
C ASN A 245 25.03 13.66 4.45
N LYS A 246 23.98 13.15 5.11
CA LYS A 246 23.88 13.22 6.58
C LYS A 246 24.86 12.22 7.22
N PRO A 247 25.60 12.58 8.29
CA PRO A 247 26.47 11.64 8.99
C PRO A 247 25.67 10.53 9.69
N GLN A 248 26.11 9.28 9.54
CA GLN A 248 25.62 8.13 10.30
C GLN A 248 25.88 8.31 11.81
N GLN A 249 24.84 8.25 12.64
CA GLN A 249 24.97 8.13 14.08
C GLN A 249 25.53 6.74 14.43
N ARG A 250 26.70 6.70 15.08
CA ARG A 250 27.27 5.49 15.68
C ARG A 250 26.42 5.06 16.88
N SER A 251 26.03 3.79 16.87
CA SER A 251 25.42 3.09 18.01
C SER A 251 26.48 2.84 19.09
N ASN A 252 26.28 3.39 20.31
CA ASN A 252 27.06 3.03 21.49
C ASN A 252 26.32 1.90 22.24
N GLY A 253 26.73 0.66 22.00
CA GLY A 253 26.42 -0.47 22.87
C GLY A 253 27.61 -0.77 23.77
N ASN A 254 27.53 -0.40 25.06
CA ASN A 254 28.49 -0.82 26.08
C ASN A 254 28.28 -2.31 26.39
N GLN A 255 29.24 -3.15 25.98
CA GLN A 255 29.43 -4.52 26.47
C GLN A 255 30.38 -4.48 27.69
N PRO A 256 30.27 -5.40 28.67
CA PRO A 256 31.09 -5.36 29.89
C PRO A 256 32.52 -5.86 29.65
N LEU A 257 33.51 -5.20 30.26
CA LEU A 257 34.92 -5.61 30.24
C LEU A 257 35.15 -6.90 31.05
N SER A 258 35.75 -7.91 30.41
CA SER A 258 36.32 -9.08 31.08
C SER A 258 37.67 -8.75 31.71
N VAL A 259 37.80 -9.02 33.01
CA VAL A 259 39.02 -8.89 33.82
C VAL A 259 39.97 -10.04 33.49
N GLN A 260 40.87 -9.90 32.50
CA GLN A 260 41.92 -10.92 32.29
C GLN A 260 43.18 -10.47 31.52
N GLN A 261 43.57 -9.19 31.52
CA GLN A 261 44.81 -8.76 30.83
C GLN A 261 45.58 -7.64 31.54
N MET A 262 45.83 -7.78 32.83
CA MET A 262 46.86 -6.96 33.51
C MET A 262 47.77 -7.83 34.38
N ILE A 263 48.56 -8.69 33.74
CA ILE A 263 49.79 -9.25 34.34
C ILE A 263 50.83 -9.36 33.23
N GLY A 264 51.99 -8.73 33.42
CA GLY A 264 53.26 -9.28 32.94
C GLY A 264 54.14 -8.39 32.06
N ASN A 265 55.16 -7.83 32.72
CA ASN A 265 56.53 -7.53 32.23
C ASN A 265 56.71 -6.31 31.31
N GLY A 266 57.72 -5.46 31.50
CA GLY A 266 58.84 -5.52 32.42
C GLY A 266 59.80 -4.34 32.17
N TYR A 267 60.57 -4.05 33.21
CA TYR A 267 61.70 -3.13 33.32
C TYR A 267 62.67 -3.09 32.13
N GLN A 268 63.28 -1.92 31.93
CA GLN A 268 64.73 -1.60 31.78
C GLN A 268 64.83 -0.21 31.12
N ARG A 269 65.67 0.76 31.50
CA ARG A 269 66.71 0.94 32.52
C ARG A 269 66.80 2.45 32.78
#